data_AF-A0AAD7RV57-F1
#
_entry.id   AF-A0AAD7RV57-F1
#
_cell.length_a   1.000
_cell.length_b   1.000
_cell.length_c   1.000
_cell.angle_alpha   90.00
_cell.angle_beta   90.00
_cell.angle_gamma   90.00
#
_symmetry.space_group_name_H-M   'P 1'
#
loop_
_entity.id
_entity.type
_entity.pdbx_description
1 polymer ?
#
loop_
_entity_poly.entity_id
_entity_poly.type
_entity_poly.pdbx_seq_one_letter_code
_entity_poly.pdbx_strand_id
1 'polypeptide(L)'
;MTLAKDLRTLCASGGFTLTKWTSHNRKVLMSIPEEQRAKETKNLDLSSEALPVERALGIQWDTETDAFTYSIKLPDKPMTRRGILAVVNSIYDPLGLLAPVILPAKLLLKDLCKEQSGWDEDISEKHAEDWKGWTEDVTYLSNFQVNRCLKPADFGTHCFSAVAPLLGCLRVTIPRLELTAAVVAVKIDKMLHQELQVPLQPSTFWTDSTTVLRYIDNDTARFKTFVANRINVIREATKPSQWKYVRTTENPADLPSRGLKAKSLAQSRTWIDGPSFLLNNECDWPSNPCKGRKAFKTTLRSRTRRQSTQSKSKRTKNQ
;
A
#
# COMPACT_ATOMS: atom_id res chain seq x y z
N MET A 1 29.62 -11.48 -6.26
CA MET A 1 30.19 -11.91 -7.55
C MET A 1 29.77 -13.33 -7.93
N THR A 2 29.68 -14.27 -6.98
CA THR A 2 29.28 -15.68 -7.22
C THR A 2 27.95 -15.81 -7.97
N LEU A 3 26.89 -15.14 -7.50
CA LEU A 3 25.56 -15.21 -8.11
C LEU A 3 25.54 -14.87 -9.62
N ALA A 4 26.24 -13.82 -10.04
CA ALA A 4 26.27 -13.42 -11.46
C ALA A 4 26.97 -14.48 -12.33
N LYS A 5 28.04 -15.08 -11.82
CA LYS A 5 28.76 -16.18 -12.48
C LYS A 5 27.90 -17.44 -12.55
N ASP A 6 27.25 -17.80 -11.45
CA ASP A 6 26.41 -18.99 -11.35
C ASP A 6 25.21 -18.89 -12.30
N LEU A 7 24.54 -17.74 -12.34
CA LEU A 7 23.43 -17.47 -13.27
C LEU A 7 23.87 -17.58 -14.74
N ARG A 8 25.02 -16.99 -15.09
CA ARG A 8 25.56 -17.11 -16.46
C ARG A 8 25.83 -18.56 -16.84
N THR A 9 26.43 -19.32 -15.93
CA THR A 9 26.76 -20.74 -16.15
C THR A 9 25.49 -21.59 -16.28
N LEU A 10 24.51 -21.38 -15.40
CA LEU A 10 23.24 -22.10 -15.39
C LEU A 10 22.40 -21.79 -16.64
N CYS A 11 22.27 -20.53 -17.03
CA CYS A 11 21.53 -20.18 -18.24
C CYS A 11 22.24 -20.69 -19.50
N ALA A 12 23.58 -20.63 -19.53
CA ALA A 12 24.36 -21.15 -20.65
C ALA A 12 24.22 -22.66 -20.82
N SER A 13 24.09 -23.44 -19.73
CA SER A 13 23.84 -24.89 -19.84
C SER A 13 22.47 -25.22 -20.46
N GLY A 14 21.51 -24.30 -20.34
CA GLY A 14 20.23 -24.35 -21.05
C GLY A 14 20.25 -23.72 -22.45
N GLY A 15 21.39 -23.27 -22.97
CA GLY A 15 21.52 -22.61 -24.27
C GLY A 15 21.13 -21.12 -24.28
N PHE A 16 20.90 -20.51 -23.11
CA PHE A 16 20.53 -19.10 -22.99
C PHE A 16 21.73 -18.23 -22.66
N THR A 17 21.98 -17.22 -23.51
CA THR A 17 22.98 -16.18 -23.22
C THR A 17 22.30 -14.96 -22.62
N LEU A 18 22.57 -14.68 -21.34
CA LEU A 18 22.06 -13.50 -20.67
C LEU A 18 22.75 -12.24 -21.20
N THR A 19 21.96 -11.24 -21.59
CA THR A 19 22.41 -9.94 -22.11
C THR A 19 21.73 -8.81 -21.35
N LYS A 20 22.14 -7.56 -21.60
CA LYS A 20 21.64 -6.34 -20.96
C LYS A 20 21.83 -6.35 -19.44
N TRP A 21 23.00 -6.78 -18.99
CA TRP A 21 23.36 -6.75 -17.57
C TRP A 21 23.50 -5.32 -17.06
N THR A 22 22.87 -5.06 -15.92
CA THR A 22 22.92 -3.80 -15.17
C THR A 22 23.06 -4.13 -13.68
N SER A 23 23.85 -3.35 -12.94
CA SER A 23 23.99 -3.50 -11.48
C SER A 23 24.42 -2.19 -10.84
N HIS A 24 23.98 -1.95 -9.60
CA HIS A 24 24.55 -0.87 -8.79
C HIS A 24 26.02 -1.14 -8.41
N ASN A 25 26.44 -2.42 -8.44
CA ASN A 25 27.76 -2.80 -7.96
C ASN A 25 28.74 -2.83 -9.12
N ARG A 26 29.60 -1.80 -9.19
CA ARG A 26 30.63 -1.66 -10.23
C ARG A 26 31.52 -2.90 -10.36
N LYS A 27 31.88 -3.57 -9.25
CA LYS A 27 32.68 -4.81 -9.28
C LYS A 27 31.94 -5.95 -9.99
N VAL A 28 30.62 -6.02 -9.81
CA VAL A 28 29.78 -7.00 -10.53
C VAL A 28 29.74 -6.65 -12.01
N LEU A 29 29.50 -5.40 -12.40
CA LEU A 29 29.50 -4.97 -13.81
C LEU A 29 30.84 -5.24 -14.52
N MET A 30 31.96 -4.95 -13.85
CA MET A 30 33.31 -5.22 -14.39
C MET A 30 33.55 -6.72 -14.65
N SER A 31 32.91 -7.60 -13.87
CA SER A 31 32.99 -9.06 -14.10
C SER A 31 32.17 -9.57 -15.29
N ILE A 32 31.30 -8.72 -15.86
CA ILE A 32 30.48 -9.04 -17.03
C ILE A 32 31.18 -8.55 -18.31
N PRO A 33 31.27 -9.38 -19.37
CA PRO A 33 31.78 -8.95 -20.68
C PRO A 33 31.00 -7.76 -21.24
N GLU A 34 31.68 -6.84 -21.90
CA GLU A 34 31.09 -5.60 -22.43
C GLU A 34 29.95 -5.85 -23.42
N GLU A 35 30.04 -6.92 -24.20
CA GLU A 35 29.01 -7.29 -25.18
C GLU A 35 27.69 -7.70 -24.52
N GLN A 36 27.75 -8.12 -23.25
CA GLN A 36 26.60 -8.57 -22.47
C GLN A 36 26.01 -7.46 -21.59
N ARG A 37 26.68 -6.31 -21.42
CA ARG A 37 26.19 -5.18 -20.62
C ARG A 37 25.01 -4.47 -21.29
N ALA A 38 24.22 -3.74 -20.51
CA ALA A 38 23.17 -2.87 -21.05
C ALA A 38 23.77 -1.77 -21.95
N LYS A 39 22.99 -1.24 -22.88
CA LYS A 39 23.49 -0.33 -23.93
C LYS A 39 24.11 0.94 -23.31
N GLU A 40 23.50 1.41 -22.23
CA GLU A 40 23.84 2.60 -21.46
C GLU A 40 25.11 2.40 -20.62
N THR A 41 25.45 1.15 -20.27
CA THR A 41 26.66 0.80 -19.49
C THR A 41 27.78 0.18 -20.33
N LYS A 42 27.55 -0.06 -21.62
CA LYS A 42 28.49 -0.76 -22.50
C LYS A 42 29.77 0.03 -22.78
N ASN A 43 29.65 1.35 -22.94
CA ASN A 43 30.78 2.25 -23.25
C ASN A 43 31.16 3.16 -22.08
N LEU A 44 30.64 2.88 -20.89
CA LEU A 44 30.82 3.73 -19.71
C LEU A 44 32.15 3.39 -19.04
N ASP A 45 32.96 4.40 -18.72
CA ASP A 45 34.12 4.19 -17.84
C ASP A 45 33.64 4.03 -16.40
N LEU A 46 33.45 2.77 -15.99
CA LEU A 46 32.99 2.39 -14.66
C LEU A 46 33.90 2.86 -13.52
N SER A 47 35.10 3.39 -13.80
CA SER A 47 36.01 3.91 -12.78
C SER A 47 35.82 5.40 -12.47
N SER A 48 35.31 6.18 -13.43
CA SER A 48 35.25 7.64 -13.33
C SER A 48 33.85 8.22 -13.59
N GLU A 49 33.00 7.53 -14.35
CA GLU A 49 31.67 8.00 -14.73
C GLU A 49 30.58 7.50 -13.77
N ALA A 50 29.49 8.27 -13.69
CA ALA A 50 28.29 7.90 -12.92
C ALA A 50 27.47 6.85 -13.69
N LEU A 51 26.92 5.88 -12.97
CA LEU A 51 26.06 4.85 -13.54
C LEU A 51 24.71 5.46 -14.01
N PRO A 52 24.10 4.91 -15.07
CA PRO A 52 22.90 5.48 -15.67
C PRO A 52 21.62 5.22 -14.85
N VAL A 53 20.58 6.00 -15.15
CA VAL A 53 19.22 5.67 -14.71
C VAL A 53 18.60 4.69 -15.69
N GLU A 54 18.14 3.56 -15.15
CA GLU A 54 17.57 2.45 -15.89
C GLU A 54 16.09 2.26 -15.54
N ARG A 55 15.45 1.23 -16.10
CA ARG A 55 14.11 0.80 -15.68
C ARG A 55 14.13 -0.61 -15.10
N ALA A 56 13.55 -0.77 -13.92
CA ALA A 56 13.29 -2.06 -13.30
C ALA A 56 11.78 -2.21 -13.05
N LEU A 57 11.16 -3.25 -13.61
CA LEU A 57 9.71 -3.49 -13.56
C LEU A 57 8.85 -2.30 -14.06
N GLY A 58 9.43 -1.45 -14.92
CA GLY A 58 8.80 -0.25 -15.47
C GLY A 58 8.97 1.02 -14.63
N ILE A 59 9.53 0.94 -13.42
CA ILE A 59 9.89 2.08 -12.56
C ILE A 59 11.32 2.53 -12.88
N GLN A 60 11.63 3.83 -12.76
CA GLN A 60 13.00 4.30 -12.91
C GLN A 60 13.86 3.87 -11.73
N TRP A 61 15.04 3.35 -12.04
CA TRP A 61 16.02 2.88 -11.08
C TRP A 61 17.33 3.64 -11.33
N ASP A 62 17.70 4.48 -10.39
CA ASP A 62 19.04 5.06 -10.34
C ASP A 62 20.02 3.98 -9.86
N THR A 63 20.86 3.52 -10.78
CA THR A 63 21.79 2.43 -10.52
C THR A 63 23.00 2.90 -9.72
N GLU A 64 23.32 4.20 -9.68
CA GLU A 64 24.41 4.71 -8.85
C GLU A 64 24.04 4.68 -7.37
N THR A 65 22.84 5.17 -7.04
CA THR A 65 22.35 5.27 -5.64
C THR A 65 21.59 4.03 -5.16
N ASP A 66 21.32 3.09 -6.05
CA ASP A 66 20.45 1.92 -5.82
C ASP A 66 19.04 2.26 -5.32
N ALA A 67 18.45 3.31 -5.89
CA ALA A 67 17.13 3.81 -5.50
C ALA A 67 16.14 3.85 -6.67
N PHE A 68 14.88 3.60 -6.37
CA PHE A 68 13.78 3.95 -7.27
C PHE A 68 13.54 5.45 -7.23
N THR A 69 13.46 6.06 -8.41
CA THR A 69 13.23 7.50 -8.62
C THR A 69 12.02 7.72 -9.52
N TYR A 70 11.50 8.95 -9.59
CA TYR A 70 10.23 9.23 -10.29
C TYR A 70 10.24 10.54 -11.07
N SER A 71 10.51 10.49 -12.38
CA SER A 71 10.34 11.64 -13.27
C SER A 71 8.89 11.73 -13.75
N ILE A 72 8.10 12.60 -13.11
CA ILE A 72 6.70 12.81 -13.46
C ILE A 72 6.58 13.90 -14.53
N LYS A 73 6.29 13.50 -15.76
CA LYS A 73 5.91 14.40 -16.86
C LYS A 73 4.44 14.16 -17.17
N LEU A 74 3.59 15.07 -16.73
CA LEU A 74 2.15 14.95 -16.96
C LEU A 74 1.82 15.28 -18.42
N PRO A 75 0.96 14.50 -19.09
CA PRO A 75 0.51 14.83 -20.43
C PRO A 75 -0.42 16.05 -20.36
N ASP A 76 -0.28 16.96 -21.33
CA ASP A 76 -1.22 18.06 -21.49
C ASP A 76 -2.58 17.51 -21.96
N LYS A 77 -3.62 17.74 -21.16
CA LYS A 77 -4.96 17.21 -21.36
C LYS A 77 -6.02 18.23 -20.95
N PRO A 78 -7.17 18.27 -21.65
CA PRO A 78 -8.30 19.10 -21.25
C PRO A 78 -8.75 18.82 -19.82
N MET A 79 -9.32 19.82 -19.17
CA MET A 79 -9.80 19.74 -17.78
C MET A 79 -11.20 19.09 -17.72
N THR A 80 -11.28 17.91 -18.32
CA THR A 80 -12.48 17.07 -18.41
C THR A 80 -12.25 15.78 -17.62
N ARG A 81 -13.33 15.05 -17.29
CA ARG A 81 -13.22 13.75 -16.60
C ARG A 81 -12.30 12.79 -17.37
N ARG A 82 -12.39 12.76 -18.71
CA ARG A 82 -11.51 11.93 -19.56
C ARG A 82 -10.06 12.38 -19.51
N GLY A 83 -9.81 13.69 -19.55
CA GLY A 83 -8.45 14.25 -19.47
C GLY A 83 -7.78 13.91 -18.14
N ILE A 84 -8.47 14.12 -17.02
CA ILE A 84 -7.99 13.76 -15.69
C ILE A 84 -7.69 12.26 -15.61
N LEU A 85 -8.59 11.40 -16.11
CA LEU A 85 -8.38 9.95 -16.12
C LEU A 85 -7.11 9.57 -16.90
N ALA A 86 -6.86 10.21 -18.03
CA ALA A 86 -5.66 9.97 -18.84
C ALA A 86 -4.39 10.37 -18.08
N VAL A 87 -4.39 11.53 -17.41
CA VAL A 87 -3.24 11.99 -16.60
C VAL A 87 -3.00 11.04 -15.43
N VAL A 88 -4.02 10.69 -14.64
CA VAL A 88 -3.88 9.79 -13.49
C VAL A 88 -3.35 8.42 -13.91
N ASN A 89 -3.82 7.88 -15.04
CA ASN A 89 -3.35 6.57 -15.54
C ASN A 89 -1.96 6.62 -16.20
N SER A 90 -1.44 7.80 -16.55
CA SER A 90 -0.07 7.92 -17.04
C SER A 90 0.99 7.75 -15.95
N ILE A 91 0.60 7.87 -14.67
CA ILE A 91 1.50 7.68 -13.54
C ILE A 91 1.60 6.19 -13.24
N TYR A 92 2.76 5.61 -13.53
CA TYR A 92 3.04 4.19 -13.33
C TYR A 92 3.59 3.93 -11.93
N ASP A 93 2.77 3.33 -11.06
CA ASP A 93 3.11 2.97 -9.67
C ASP A 93 2.65 1.54 -9.33
N PRO A 94 3.33 0.50 -9.85
CA PRO A 94 2.93 -0.89 -9.61
C PRO A 94 3.17 -1.34 -8.16
N LEU A 95 4.05 -0.68 -7.42
CA LEU A 95 4.41 -1.01 -6.04
C LEU A 95 3.57 -0.23 -5.01
N GLY A 96 2.79 0.77 -5.44
CA GLY A 96 1.99 1.60 -4.55
C GLY A 96 2.81 2.60 -3.73
N LEU A 97 4.06 2.87 -4.11
CA LEU A 97 4.97 3.75 -3.36
C LEU A 97 4.52 5.22 -3.41
N LEU A 98 3.80 5.60 -4.46
CA LEU A 98 3.24 6.94 -4.66
C LEU A 98 1.77 7.03 -4.26
N ALA A 99 1.18 5.96 -3.72
CA ALA A 99 -0.23 5.88 -3.37
C ALA A 99 -0.73 7.05 -2.51
N PRO A 100 0.03 7.60 -1.54
CA PRO A 100 -0.40 8.77 -0.77
C PRO A 100 -0.70 10.03 -1.59
N VAL A 101 0.01 10.19 -2.72
CA VAL A 101 -0.12 11.35 -3.59
C VAL A 101 -1.12 11.06 -4.72
N ILE A 102 -1.15 9.84 -5.26
CA ILE A 102 -2.01 9.47 -6.38
C ILE A 102 -3.48 9.28 -5.94
N LEU A 103 -3.72 8.76 -4.73
CA LEU A 103 -5.08 8.42 -4.30
C LEU A 103 -6.04 9.62 -4.26
N PRO A 104 -5.64 10.83 -3.80
CA PRO A 104 -6.46 12.03 -3.90
C PRO A 104 -7.00 12.30 -5.32
N ALA A 105 -6.18 12.16 -6.36
CA ALA A 105 -6.64 12.33 -7.74
C ALA A 105 -7.64 11.25 -8.17
N LYS A 106 -7.46 10.00 -7.72
CA LYS A 106 -8.45 8.92 -7.95
C LYS A 106 -9.76 9.17 -7.20
N LEU A 107 -9.71 9.80 -6.01
CA LEU A 107 -10.90 10.21 -5.27
C LEU A 107 -11.63 11.36 -5.97
N LEU A 108 -10.90 12.34 -6.50
CA LEU A 108 -11.47 13.40 -7.34
C LEU A 108 -12.20 12.80 -8.55
N LEU A 109 -11.56 11.87 -9.28
CA LEU A 109 -12.22 11.14 -10.38
C LEU A 109 -13.49 10.42 -9.94
N LYS A 110 -13.46 9.78 -8.76
CA LYS A 110 -14.64 9.11 -8.20
C LYS A 110 -15.76 10.11 -7.89
N ASP A 111 -15.44 11.30 -7.41
CA ASP A 111 -16.43 12.34 -7.11
C ASP A 111 -17.01 12.93 -8.39
N LEU A 112 -16.18 13.21 -9.40
CA LEU A 112 -16.62 13.62 -10.74
C LEU A 112 -17.57 12.60 -11.37
N CYS A 113 -17.35 11.30 -11.18
CA CYS A 113 -18.27 10.26 -11.68
C CYS A 113 -19.66 10.25 -11.01
N LYS A 114 -19.85 10.94 -9.88
CA LYS A 114 -21.16 11.09 -9.24
C LYS A 114 -21.94 12.29 -9.78
N GLU A 115 -21.26 13.20 -10.47
CA GLU A 115 -21.89 14.33 -11.15
C GLU A 115 -22.55 13.86 -12.45
N GLN A 116 -23.56 14.61 -12.91
CA GLN A 116 -24.30 14.30 -14.14
C GLN A 116 -23.58 14.80 -15.41
N SER A 117 -22.38 15.35 -15.29
CA SER A 117 -21.57 15.86 -16.40
C SER A 117 -21.05 14.73 -17.31
N GLY A 118 -20.92 15.06 -18.59
CA GLY A 118 -20.32 14.21 -19.62
C GLY A 118 -18.83 13.96 -19.41
N TRP A 119 -18.27 12.99 -20.15
CA TRP A 119 -16.84 12.64 -20.05
C TRP A 119 -15.90 13.69 -20.63
N ASP A 120 -16.40 14.45 -21.59
CA ASP A 120 -15.66 15.44 -22.39
C ASP A 120 -16.14 16.88 -22.09
N GLU A 121 -16.95 17.05 -21.06
CA GLU A 121 -17.37 18.34 -20.52
C GLU A 121 -16.38 18.84 -19.48
N ASP A 122 -16.25 20.15 -19.38
CA ASP A 122 -15.43 20.79 -18.35
C ASP A 122 -15.99 20.49 -16.96
N ILE A 123 -15.08 20.27 -16.01
CA ILE A 123 -15.43 20.04 -14.61
C ILE A 123 -15.82 21.35 -13.91
N SER A 124 -16.50 21.23 -12.77
CA SER A 124 -16.84 22.38 -11.94
C SER A 124 -15.59 23.15 -11.48
N GLU A 125 -15.72 24.46 -11.28
CA GLU A 125 -14.63 25.36 -10.87
C GLU A 125 -13.90 24.86 -9.62
N LYS A 126 -14.66 24.38 -8.63
CA LYS A 126 -14.10 23.77 -7.41
C LYS A 126 -13.18 22.58 -7.72
N HIS A 127 -13.60 21.67 -8.59
CA HIS A 127 -12.79 20.50 -8.96
C HIS A 127 -11.59 20.89 -9.83
N ALA A 128 -11.72 21.95 -10.64
CA ALA A 128 -10.61 22.52 -11.38
C ALA A 128 -9.51 23.07 -10.47
N GLU A 129 -9.87 23.77 -9.38
CA GLU A 129 -8.91 24.23 -8.37
C GLU A 129 -8.18 23.06 -7.68
N ASP A 130 -8.95 22.06 -7.21
CA ASP A 130 -8.39 20.85 -6.58
C ASP A 130 -7.43 20.12 -7.54
N TRP A 131 -7.81 20.00 -8.81
CA TRP A 131 -7.00 19.36 -9.84
C TRP A 131 -5.70 20.12 -10.13
N LYS A 132 -5.79 21.44 -10.35
CA LYS A 132 -4.61 22.29 -10.59
C LYS A 132 -3.61 22.20 -9.44
N GLY A 133 -4.11 22.35 -8.21
CA GLY A 133 -3.29 22.24 -7.00
C GLY A 133 -2.67 20.86 -6.79
N TRP A 134 -3.27 19.79 -7.33
CA TRP A 134 -2.67 18.46 -7.36
C TRP A 134 -1.63 18.32 -8.47
N THR A 135 -1.89 18.82 -9.68
CA THR A 135 -0.94 18.74 -10.81
C THR A 135 0.35 19.52 -10.58
N GLU A 136 0.29 20.63 -9.85
CA GLU A 136 1.48 21.38 -9.43
C GLU A 136 2.25 20.67 -8.30
N ASP A 137 1.54 20.03 -7.38
CA ASP A 137 2.16 19.34 -6.26
C ASP A 137 2.85 18.04 -6.73
N VAL A 138 2.22 17.25 -7.60
CA VAL A 138 2.74 15.94 -8.02
C VAL A 138 4.12 16.02 -8.71
N THR A 139 4.50 17.17 -9.28
CA THR A 139 5.84 17.34 -9.88
C THR A 139 6.97 17.26 -8.85
N TYR A 140 6.70 17.56 -7.57
CA TYR A 140 7.66 17.41 -6.48
C TYR A 140 8.07 15.96 -6.20
N LEU A 141 7.34 14.97 -6.74
CA LEU A 141 7.75 13.56 -6.68
C LEU A 141 9.07 13.28 -7.38
N SER A 142 9.56 14.18 -8.24
CA SER A 142 10.89 14.10 -8.83
C SER A 142 12.02 14.14 -7.79
N ASN A 143 11.74 14.66 -6.59
CA ASN A 143 12.68 14.69 -5.47
C ASN A 143 12.48 13.49 -4.50
N PHE A 144 11.52 12.61 -4.78
CA PHE A 144 11.23 11.45 -3.95
C PHE A 144 12.00 10.23 -4.45
N GLN A 145 12.63 9.52 -3.53
CA GLN A 145 13.37 8.30 -3.82
C GLN A 145 13.17 7.25 -2.73
N VAL A 146 13.20 5.98 -3.13
CA VAL A 146 13.06 4.84 -2.23
C VAL A 146 14.18 3.85 -2.51
N ASN A 147 14.89 3.41 -1.47
CA ASN A 147 15.93 2.40 -1.62
C ASN A 147 15.34 1.14 -2.25
N ARG A 148 15.94 0.65 -3.34
CA ARG A 148 15.46 -0.55 -4.04
C ARG A 148 15.63 -1.80 -3.18
N CYS A 149 16.73 -1.86 -2.44
CA CYS A 149 17.02 -2.98 -1.55
C CYS A 149 16.39 -2.79 -0.17
N LEU A 150 15.39 -3.61 0.15
CA LEU A 150 14.77 -3.64 1.49
C LEU A 150 15.63 -4.39 2.53
N LYS A 151 16.64 -5.16 2.08
CA LYS A 151 17.58 -5.89 2.92
C LYS A 151 19.00 -5.34 2.71
N PRO A 152 19.42 -4.28 3.42
CA PRO A 152 20.78 -3.76 3.30
C PRO A 152 21.84 -4.80 3.75
N ALA A 153 23.10 -4.56 3.42
CA ALA A 153 24.17 -5.56 3.58
C ALA A 153 24.48 -5.92 5.05
N ASP A 154 24.15 -5.02 5.98
CA ASP A 154 24.23 -5.15 7.43
C ASP A 154 22.96 -5.73 8.07
N PHE A 155 21.90 -5.95 7.28
CA PHE A 155 20.67 -6.59 7.72
C PHE A 155 20.99 -8.07 8.00
N GLY A 156 21.13 -8.40 9.29
CA GLY A 156 21.57 -9.70 9.79
C GLY A 156 20.74 -10.89 9.31
N THR A 157 20.96 -12.05 9.93
CA THR A 157 20.34 -13.32 9.48
C THR A 157 18.81 -13.34 9.62
N HIS A 158 18.20 -12.36 10.30
CA HIS A 158 16.80 -12.37 10.69
C HIS A 158 16.11 -11.08 10.23
N CYS A 159 15.05 -11.22 9.42
CA CYS A 159 14.26 -10.07 8.95
C CYS A 159 13.03 -9.86 9.84
N PHE A 160 12.83 -8.63 10.32
CA PHE A 160 11.60 -8.23 10.99
C PHE A 160 10.50 -8.00 9.95
N SER A 161 9.39 -8.73 10.06
CA SER A 161 8.19 -8.50 9.25
C SER A 161 7.18 -7.69 10.09
N ALA A 162 7.07 -6.40 9.78
CA ALA A 162 5.97 -5.57 10.25
C ALA A 162 4.99 -5.38 9.09
N VAL A 163 3.87 -6.11 9.14
CA VAL A 163 2.82 -5.98 8.12
C VAL A 163 1.79 -4.97 8.61
N ALA A 164 1.82 -3.77 8.05
CA ALA A 164 0.76 -2.78 8.22
C ALA A 164 -0.37 -3.05 7.20
N PRO A 165 -1.63 -3.27 7.61
CA PRO A 165 -2.72 -3.48 6.69
C PRO A 165 -2.94 -2.26 5.80
N LEU A 166 -2.77 -2.40 4.49
CA LEU A 166 -3.27 -1.43 3.52
C LEU A 166 -4.79 -1.48 3.54
N LEU A 167 -5.43 -0.45 4.12
CA LEU A 167 -6.65 0.22 3.65
C LEU A 167 -7.28 1.01 4.80
N GLY A 168 -6.91 2.29 4.93
CA GLY A 168 -7.85 3.29 5.44
C GLY A 168 -8.92 3.53 4.37
N CYS A 169 -10.10 2.91 4.47
CA CYS A 169 -11.19 3.16 3.51
C CYS A 169 -12.33 3.97 4.14
N LEU A 170 -12.43 5.22 3.69
CA LEU A 170 -13.64 6.00 3.39
C LEU A 170 -14.92 5.65 4.18
N ARG A 171 -15.04 6.27 5.37
CA ARG A 171 -16.25 6.76 6.08
C ARG A 171 -17.54 5.91 6.17
N VAL A 172 -17.68 4.71 5.61
CA VAL A 172 -18.92 3.92 5.73
C VAL A 172 -18.62 2.42 5.90
N THR A 173 -18.96 1.86 7.08
CA THR A 173 -18.81 0.46 7.56
C THR A 173 -17.47 0.02 8.16
N ILE A 174 -16.94 0.91 9.01
CA ILE A 174 -15.68 0.88 9.77
C ILE A 174 -15.23 -0.55 10.22
N PRO A 175 -16.00 -1.40 10.94
CA PRO A 175 -15.42 -2.66 11.47
C PRO A 175 -15.23 -3.80 10.44
N ARG A 176 -16.04 -3.87 9.39
CA ARG A 176 -15.98 -4.99 8.42
C ARG A 176 -14.80 -4.84 7.46
N LEU A 177 -14.55 -3.61 7.03
CA LEU A 177 -13.41 -3.29 6.16
C LEU A 177 -12.11 -3.43 6.92
N GLU A 178 -12.03 -2.93 8.15
CA GLU A 178 -10.86 -3.11 9.03
C GLU A 178 -10.55 -4.60 9.27
N LEU A 179 -11.56 -5.42 9.57
CA LEU A 179 -11.39 -6.86 9.74
C LEU A 179 -11.01 -7.57 8.42
N THR A 180 -11.44 -7.04 7.28
CA THR A 180 -11.04 -7.57 5.97
C THR A 180 -9.59 -7.22 5.65
N ALA A 181 -9.15 -6.00 5.99
CA ALA A 181 -7.75 -5.58 5.86
C ALA A 181 -6.83 -6.46 6.73
N ALA A 182 -7.26 -6.77 7.96
CA ALA A 182 -6.56 -7.72 8.83
C ALA A 182 -6.41 -9.12 8.20
N VAL A 183 -7.45 -9.64 7.56
CA VAL A 183 -7.37 -10.92 6.82
C VAL A 183 -6.40 -10.84 5.64
N VAL A 184 -6.40 -9.73 4.89
CA VAL A 184 -5.47 -9.53 3.77
C VAL A 184 -4.03 -9.49 4.28
N ALA A 185 -3.76 -8.76 5.37
CA ALA A 185 -2.43 -8.70 5.98
C ALA A 185 -1.91 -10.09 6.36
N VAL A 186 -2.73 -10.92 7.01
CA VAL A 186 -2.37 -12.30 7.38
C VAL A 186 -2.10 -13.19 6.16
N LYS A 187 -2.89 -13.03 5.09
CA LYS A 187 -2.67 -13.80 3.85
C LYS A 187 -1.39 -13.40 3.14
N ILE A 188 -1.08 -12.11 3.10
CA ILE A 188 0.18 -11.60 2.55
C ILE A 188 1.35 -12.13 3.38
N ASP A 189 1.26 -12.04 4.70
CA ASP A 189 2.29 -12.55 5.61
C ASP A 189 2.57 -14.03 5.39
N LYS A 190 1.51 -14.85 5.29
CA LYS A 190 1.64 -16.28 4.98
C LYS A 190 2.30 -16.52 3.63
N MET A 191 1.91 -15.77 2.60
CA MET A 191 2.52 -15.87 1.27
C MET A 191 4.01 -15.49 1.33
N LEU A 192 4.36 -14.40 2.03
CA LEU A 192 5.76 -13.98 2.18
C LEU A 192 6.60 -15.05 2.87
N HIS A 193 6.11 -15.67 3.95
CA HIS A 193 6.83 -16.76 4.63
C HIS A 193 6.97 -18.04 3.79
N GLN A 194 6.02 -18.28 2.89
CA GLN A 194 6.04 -19.45 2.00
C GLN A 194 7.00 -19.25 0.81
N GLU A 195 7.01 -18.05 0.24
CA GLU A 195 7.72 -17.77 -1.02
C GLU A 195 9.13 -17.19 -0.80
N LEU A 196 9.35 -16.45 0.30
CA LEU A 196 10.67 -15.90 0.59
C LEU A 196 11.58 -17.00 1.13
N GLN A 197 12.64 -17.32 0.38
CA GLN A 197 13.69 -18.27 0.79
C GLN A 197 14.67 -17.70 1.82
N VAL A 198 14.24 -16.69 2.59
CA VAL A 198 15.02 -16.09 3.67
C VAL A 198 14.30 -16.31 5.01
N PRO A 199 15.02 -16.64 6.09
CA PRO A 199 14.40 -16.84 7.39
C PRO A 199 13.85 -15.51 7.93
N LEU A 200 12.52 -15.44 8.04
CA LEU A 200 11.80 -14.31 8.63
C LEU A 200 11.56 -14.55 10.12
N GLN A 201 11.61 -13.48 10.92
CA GLN A 201 11.15 -13.50 12.30
C GLN A 201 9.62 -13.54 12.36
N PRO A 202 9.02 -13.99 13.47
CA PRO A 202 7.59 -13.94 13.66
C PRO A 202 7.04 -12.53 13.42
N SER A 203 5.98 -12.44 12.60
CA SER A 203 5.39 -11.15 12.26
C SER A 203 4.63 -10.51 13.42
N THR A 204 4.72 -9.19 13.50
CA THR A 204 3.86 -8.35 14.34
C THR A 204 2.91 -7.56 13.44
N PHE A 205 1.61 -7.63 13.76
CA PHE A 205 0.55 -6.98 13.01
C PHE A 205 0.06 -5.74 13.74
N TRP A 206 0.07 -4.60 13.07
CA TRP A 206 -0.31 -3.32 13.64
C TRP A 206 -1.66 -2.87 13.11
N THR A 207 -2.56 -2.46 14.00
CA THR A 207 -3.83 -1.84 13.61
C THR A 207 -4.19 -0.73 14.59
N ASP A 208 -4.78 0.35 14.09
CA ASP A 208 -5.39 1.40 14.90
C ASP A 208 -6.85 1.10 15.26
N SER A 209 -7.39 -0.04 14.81
CA SER A 209 -8.73 -0.48 15.19
C SER A 209 -8.70 -1.29 16.48
N THR A 210 -9.05 -0.63 17.59
CA THR A 210 -9.32 -1.33 18.86
C THR A 210 -10.48 -2.33 18.74
N THR A 211 -11.38 -2.16 17.77
CA THR A 211 -12.47 -3.10 17.50
C THR A 211 -11.93 -4.41 16.92
N VAL A 212 -11.02 -4.34 15.95
CA VAL A 212 -10.34 -5.53 15.40
C VAL A 212 -9.55 -6.26 16.48
N LEU A 213 -8.76 -5.54 17.28
CA LEU A 213 -7.99 -6.15 18.38
C LEU A 213 -8.91 -6.89 19.37
N ARG A 214 -10.05 -6.28 19.73
CA ARG A 214 -11.04 -6.91 20.60
C ARG A 214 -11.69 -8.14 19.98
N TYR A 215 -11.95 -8.13 18.67
CA TYR A 215 -12.47 -9.31 17.98
C TYR A 215 -11.46 -10.46 18.00
N ILE A 216 -10.17 -10.17 17.78
CA ILE A 216 -9.09 -11.16 17.74
C ILE A 216 -8.76 -11.71 19.14
N ASP A 217 -8.89 -10.89 20.19
CA ASP A 217 -8.62 -11.30 21.59
C ASP A 217 -9.82 -12.02 22.26
N ASN A 218 -11.03 -11.92 21.70
CA ASN A 218 -12.23 -12.45 22.36
C ASN A 218 -12.54 -13.91 21.97
N ASP A 219 -12.25 -14.83 22.87
CA ASP A 219 -12.44 -16.28 22.75
C ASP A 219 -13.84 -16.77 23.18
N THR A 220 -14.64 -15.94 23.84
CA THR A 220 -15.91 -16.33 24.47
C THR A 220 -17.16 -15.88 23.71
N ALA A 221 -17.07 -14.82 22.91
CA ALA A 221 -18.23 -14.23 22.26
C ALA A 221 -18.64 -14.98 20.99
N ARG A 222 -19.96 -15.12 20.81
CA ARG A 222 -20.56 -15.58 19.55
C ARG A 222 -20.69 -14.42 18.57
N PHE A 223 -19.93 -14.47 17.49
CA PHE A 223 -20.00 -13.48 16.41
C PHE A 223 -20.96 -13.89 15.30
N LYS A 224 -21.48 -12.89 14.57
CA LYS A 224 -22.19 -13.16 13.31
C LYS A 224 -21.24 -13.79 12.30
N THR A 225 -21.76 -14.65 11.42
CA THR A 225 -21.00 -15.47 10.46
C THR A 225 -19.90 -14.72 9.73
N PHE A 226 -20.17 -13.51 9.22
CA PHE A 226 -19.13 -12.71 8.56
C PHE A 226 -17.91 -12.49 9.46
N VAL A 227 -18.13 -11.96 10.67
CA VAL A 227 -17.06 -11.63 11.62
C VAL A 227 -16.37 -12.91 12.10
N ALA A 228 -17.14 -13.95 12.46
CA ALA A 228 -16.61 -15.24 12.88
C ALA A 228 -15.65 -15.85 11.84
N ASN A 229 -16.06 -15.88 10.56
CA ASN A 229 -15.25 -16.48 9.51
C ASN A 229 -13.91 -15.74 9.31
N ARG A 230 -13.88 -14.40 9.44
CA ARG A 230 -12.63 -13.64 9.30
C ARG A 230 -11.72 -13.80 10.52
N ILE A 231 -12.30 -13.83 11.73
CA ILE A 231 -11.55 -14.10 12.95
C ILE A 231 -10.92 -15.49 12.89
N ASN A 232 -11.65 -16.51 12.40
CA ASN A 232 -11.11 -17.86 12.23
C ASN A 232 -9.89 -17.86 11.31
N VAL A 233 -9.97 -17.23 10.13
CA VAL A 233 -8.82 -17.10 9.22
C VAL A 233 -7.62 -16.42 9.88
N ILE A 234 -7.86 -15.37 10.68
CA ILE A 234 -6.79 -14.67 11.40
C ILE A 234 -6.15 -15.57 12.46
N ARG A 235 -6.97 -16.25 13.28
CA ARG A 235 -6.51 -17.09 14.39
C ARG A 235 -5.88 -18.41 13.97
N GLU A 236 -6.26 -18.93 12.81
CA GLU A 236 -5.62 -20.11 12.22
C GLU A 236 -4.16 -19.84 11.82
N ALA A 237 -3.82 -18.59 11.49
CA ALA A 237 -2.49 -18.22 11.02
C ALA A 237 -1.68 -17.40 12.04
N THR A 238 -2.31 -16.78 13.04
CA THR A 238 -1.64 -15.87 13.98
C THR A 238 -2.16 -16.02 15.41
N LYS A 239 -1.34 -15.60 16.38
CA LYS A 239 -1.72 -15.53 17.80
C LYS A 239 -2.23 -14.13 18.15
N PRO A 240 -3.21 -13.98 19.06
CA PRO A 240 -3.65 -12.66 19.54
C PRO A 240 -2.51 -11.77 20.06
N SER A 241 -1.45 -12.36 20.61
CA SER A 241 -0.26 -11.63 21.11
C SER A 241 0.55 -10.94 20.00
N GLN A 242 0.43 -11.37 18.75
CA GLN A 242 1.09 -10.76 17.59
C GLN A 242 0.39 -9.49 17.11
N TRP A 243 -0.82 -9.20 17.62
CA TRP A 243 -1.61 -8.04 17.21
C TRP A 243 -1.43 -6.88 18.18
N LYS A 244 -0.92 -5.77 17.66
CA LYS A 244 -0.56 -4.57 18.42
C LYS A 244 -1.33 -3.35 17.94
N TYR A 245 -1.56 -2.42 18.85
CA TYR A 245 -2.21 -1.15 18.57
C TYR A 245 -1.19 -0.10 18.13
N VAL A 246 -1.44 0.53 16.99
CA VAL A 246 -0.75 1.76 16.57
C VAL A 246 -1.73 2.93 16.66
N ARG A 247 -1.29 4.12 17.07
CA ARG A 247 -2.16 5.30 17.03
C ARG A 247 -2.49 5.62 15.57
N THR A 248 -3.73 5.99 15.29
CA THR A 248 -4.16 6.41 13.94
C THR A 248 -3.26 7.48 13.32
N THR A 249 -2.73 8.41 14.11
CA THR A 249 -1.81 9.46 13.64
C THR A 249 -0.42 8.95 13.24
N GLU A 250 -0.05 7.77 13.72
CA GLU A 250 1.24 7.13 13.42
C GLU A 250 1.10 5.99 12.42
N ASN A 251 -0.13 5.55 12.10
CA ASN A 251 -0.38 4.47 11.15
C ASN A 251 -0.10 4.92 9.70
N PRO A 252 0.94 4.40 9.02
CA PRO A 252 1.24 4.80 7.66
C PRO A 252 0.12 4.44 6.68
N ALA A 253 -0.64 3.36 6.94
CA ALA A 253 -1.73 2.91 6.08
C ALA A 253 -2.90 3.90 5.98
N ASP A 254 -2.94 4.88 6.88
CA ASP A 254 -3.90 5.97 6.89
C ASP A 254 -3.50 7.12 5.95
N LEU A 255 -2.20 7.27 5.65
CA LEU A 255 -1.67 8.35 4.82
C LEU A 255 -2.30 8.40 3.42
N PRO A 256 -2.49 7.26 2.69
CA PRO A 256 -3.20 7.28 1.43
C PRO A 256 -4.63 7.80 1.53
N SER A 257 -5.36 7.38 2.56
CA SER A 257 -6.77 7.73 2.72
C SER A 257 -7.00 9.22 2.99
N ARG A 258 -6.03 9.87 3.65
CA ARG A 258 -6.04 11.30 3.96
C ARG A 258 -5.53 12.15 2.81
N GLY A 259 -4.74 11.54 1.93
CA GLY A 259 -3.92 12.24 0.96
C GLY A 259 -2.69 12.84 1.63
N LEU A 260 -1.57 12.79 0.91
CA LEU A 260 -0.34 13.47 1.29
C LEU A 260 0.11 14.33 0.12
N LYS A 261 0.56 15.56 0.41
CA LYS A 261 1.21 16.40 -0.59
C LYS A 261 2.53 15.75 -1.00
N ALA A 262 2.87 15.76 -2.28
CA ALA A 262 4.11 15.20 -2.81
C ALA A 262 5.33 15.82 -2.15
N LYS A 263 5.31 17.14 -1.90
CA LYS A 263 6.36 17.82 -1.15
C LYS A 263 6.53 17.24 0.26
N SER A 264 5.43 16.93 0.94
CA SER A 264 5.46 16.31 2.27
C SER A 264 5.92 14.85 2.22
N LEU A 265 5.55 14.09 1.19
CA LEU A 265 6.03 12.72 0.99
C LEU A 265 7.55 12.71 0.74
N ALA A 266 8.07 13.68 -0.01
CA ALA A 266 9.51 13.83 -0.23
C ALA A 266 10.30 14.18 1.05
N GLN A 267 9.65 14.81 2.03
CA GLN A 267 10.27 15.25 3.28
C GLN A 267 10.09 14.27 4.45
N SER A 268 8.99 13.52 4.48
CA SER A 268 8.66 12.58 5.55
C SER A 268 8.84 11.14 5.09
N ARG A 269 9.68 10.40 5.81
CA ARG A 269 9.90 8.98 5.54
C ARG A 269 8.92 8.05 6.25
N THR A 270 7.93 8.55 6.99
CA THR A 270 6.97 7.70 7.75
C THR A 270 6.20 6.72 6.86
N TRP A 271 5.94 7.08 5.60
CA TRP A 271 5.29 6.17 4.64
C TRP A 271 6.17 4.97 4.26
N ILE A 272 7.49 5.16 4.21
CA ILE A 272 8.45 4.16 3.74
C ILE A 272 9.09 3.42 4.91
N ASP A 273 9.59 4.15 5.89
CA ASP A 273 10.32 3.62 7.04
C ASP A 273 9.37 3.22 8.18
N GLY A 274 8.11 3.69 8.14
CA GLY A 274 7.13 3.46 9.20
C GLY A 274 7.28 4.41 10.41
N PRO A 275 6.51 4.15 11.48
CA PRO A 275 6.65 4.87 12.74
C PRO A 275 8.03 4.67 13.39
N SER A 276 8.58 5.72 14.00
CA SER A 276 9.90 5.67 14.63
C SER A 276 10.02 4.65 15.76
N PHE A 277 8.93 4.35 16.48
CA PHE A 277 8.96 3.35 17.55
C PHE A 277 9.28 1.94 17.05
N LEU A 278 9.07 1.63 15.75
CA LEU A 278 9.45 0.34 15.18
C LEU A 278 10.97 0.16 15.11
N LEU A 279 11.74 1.25 15.15
CA LEU A 279 13.21 1.22 15.19
C LEU A 279 13.74 1.01 16.62
N ASN A 280 12.88 1.11 17.63
CA ASN A 280 13.24 0.86 19.02
C ASN A 280 13.08 -0.63 19.36
N ASN A 281 13.63 -1.04 20.51
CA ASN A 281 13.44 -2.39 21.03
C ASN A 281 11.97 -2.68 21.28
N GLU A 282 11.56 -3.96 21.17
CA GLU A 282 10.16 -4.36 21.36
C GLU A 282 9.60 -3.99 22.75
N CYS A 283 10.46 -3.87 23.76
CA CYS A 283 10.10 -3.44 25.11
C CYS A 283 9.61 -1.99 25.17
N ASP A 284 10.04 -1.15 24.22
CA ASP A 284 9.71 0.27 24.12
C ASP A 284 8.52 0.54 23.20
N TRP A 285 7.95 -0.52 22.61
CA TRP A 285 6.79 -0.41 21.73
C TRP A 285 5.51 -0.03 22.51
N PRO A 286 4.57 0.68 21.86
CA PRO A 286 3.33 1.08 22.51
C PRO A 286 2.50 -0.12 22.96
N SER A 287 1.97 -0.03 24.18
CA SER A 287 1.09 -1.06 24.75
C SER A 287 -0.31 -1.00 24.18
N ASN A 288 -0.96 -2.16 24.09
CA ASN A 288 -2.36 -2.24 23.68
C ASN A 288 -3.27 -1.51 24.69
N PRO A 289 -4.29 -0.77 24.24
CA PRO A 289 -5.24 -0.09 25.12
C PRO A 289 -5.89 -1.06 26.12
N CYS A 290 -5.90 -0.70 27.39
CA CYS A 290 -6.43 -1.54 28.48
C CYS A 290 -7.86 -2.03 28.20
N LYS A 291 -8.15 -3.26 28.65
CA LYS A 291 -9.47 -3.92 28.56
C LYS A 291 -10.51 -3.21 29.46
N GLY A 292 -10.98 -2.04 29.06
CA GLY A 292 -12.11 -1.40 29.71
C GLY A 292 -13.39 -2.23 29.47
N ARG A 293 -14.07 -2.65 30.55
CA ARG A 293 -15.39 -3.30 30.52
C ARG A 293 -16.45 -2.36 29.92
N LYS A 294 -16.49 -2.20 28.60
CA LYS A 294 -17.69 -1.68 27.92
C LYS A 294 -18.24 -2.80 27.05
N ALA A 295 -19.27 -3.46 27.58
CA ALA A 295 -20.04 -4.48 26.88
C ALA A 295 -20.44 -3.95 25.49
N PHE A 296 -20.12 -4.72 24.46
CA PHE A 296 -20.40 -4.39 23.07
C PHE A 296 -21.91 -4.51 22.82
N LYS A 297 -22.67 -3.43 23.04
CA LYS A 297 -24.07 -3.36 22.58
C LYS A 297 -24.07 -3.20 21.06
N THR A 298 -24.12 -4.32 20.35
CA THR A 298 -24.36 -4.33 18.90
C THR A 298 -25.81 -3.95 18.63
N THR A 299 -26.16 -2.68 18.65
CA THR A 299 -27.46 -2.22 18.15
C THR A 299 -27.35 -2.01 16.64
N LEU A 300 -27.38 -3.11 15.88
CA LEU A 300 -27.81 -3.02 14.49
C LEU A 300 -29.32 -2.74 14.56
N ARG A 301 -29.73 -1.48 14.35
CA ARG A 301 -31.14 -1.16 14.11
C ARG A 301 -31.56 -1.90 12.84
N SER A 302 -32.23 -3.04 12.99
CA SER A 302 -33.07 -3.58 11.94
C SER A 302 -34.17 -2.55 11.68
N ARG A 303 -34.12 -1.91 10.51
CA ARG A 303 -35.31 -1.28 9.94
C ARG A 303 -36.29 -2.41 9.63
N THR A 304 -37.12 -2.77 10.59
CA THR A 304 -38.29 -3.59 10.34
C THR A 304 -39.27 -2.75 9.54
N ARG A 305 -39.46 -3.13 8.28
CA ARG A 305 -40.50 -2.61 7.38
C ARG A 305 -41.85 -2.90 8.06
N ARG A 306 -42.48 -1.90 8.66
CA ARG A 306 -43.88 -1.99 9.11
C ARG A 306 -44.74 -2.09 7.85
N GLN A 307 -45.23 -3.29 7.54
CA GLN A 307 -46.46 -3.44 6.77
C GLN A 307 -47.62 -2.96 7.66
N SER A 308 -48.28 -1.89 7.26
CA SER A 308 -49.54 -1.46 7.82
C SER A 308 -50.66 -2.32 7.22
N THR A 309 -51.01 -3.41 7.90
CA THR A 309 -52.34 -4.02 7.75
C THR A 309 -53.29 -3.29 8.70
N GLN A 310 -54.02 -2.31 8.18
CA GLN A 310 -55.11 -1.67 8.90
C GLN A 310 -56.40 -2.42 8.56
N SER A 311 -56.88 -3.20 9.53
CA SER A 311 -58.20 -3.79 9.55
C SER A 311 -59.26 -2.68 9.57
N LYS A 312 -60.08 -2.60 8.52
CA LYS A 312 -61.37 -1.89 8.56
C LYS A 312 -62.43 -2.89 9.03
N SER A 313 -62.82 -2.77 10.29
CA SER A 313 -64.10 -3.24 10.80
C SER A 313 -64.80 -2.05 11.45
N LYS A 314 -65.77 -1.47 10.76
CA LYS A 314 -66.84 -0.66 11.37
C LYS A 314 -68.15 -0.94 10.64
N ARG A 315 -68.99 -1.69 11.36
CA ARG A 315 -70.45 -1.70 11.37
C ARG A 315 -71.12 -0.56 10.62
N THR A 316 -72.01 -0.93 9.70
CA THR A 316 -73.24 -0.19 9.37
C THR A 316 -74.42 -1.11 9.68
N LYS A 317 -75.37 -0.62 10.50
CA LYS A 317 -76.72 -1.15 10.70
C LYS A 317 -77.67 0.04 10.76
N ASN A 318 -78.79 -0.09 10.05
CA ASN A 318 -80.03 0.70 10.04
C ASN A 318 -79.92 2.03 9.26
N GLN A 319 -80.77 2.37 8.29
CA GLN A 319 -82.12 1.92 7.89
C GLN A 319 -82.16 1.56 6.40
#